data_AF-A0A2V5Q0N9-F1
#
_entry.id   AF-A0A2V5Q0N9-F1
#
_cell.length_a   1.000
_cell.length_b   1.000
_cell.length_c   1.000
_cell.angle_alpha   90.00
_cell.angle_beta   90.00
_cell.angle_gamma   90.00
#
_symmetry.space_group_name_H-M   'P 1'
#
loop_
_entity.id
_entity.type
_entity.pdbx_description
1 polymer ?
#
loop_
_entity_poly.entity_id
_entity_poly.type
_entity_poly.pdbx_seq_one_letter_code
_entity_poly.pdbx_strand_id
1 'polypeptide(L)'
;MAEYEGKPEGIWDEYEWERFLQQQDGKTEKYMQLLETYLDDPERDEIIAREMGWTQLLDAKDWGTEVDALLDDGVSEQEESDLENTRSSEMFEEHDLYRAAFALTIWIDQLFDQNASLQSEPAAIKLATHAALASAKLAAALSGDSLDEIGMTIAYLKRALKAITVSMEAAAKLRKPAGQITRSQYAVLQQRLFQVRDGIITLMGEYRGEWRRRFGSEGYRS
;
A
#
# COMPACT_ATOMS: atom_id res chain seq x y z
N MET A 1 27.35 -13.63 14.28
CA MET A 1 27.14 -13.54 12.82
C MET A 1 26.32 -14.75 12.44
N ALA A 2 25.07 -14.57 12.03
CA ALA A 2 24.24 -15.66 11.56
C ALA A 2 24.54 -15.86 10.08
N GLU A 3 25.10 -17.02 9.76
CA GLU A 3 25.33 -17.48 8.40
C GLU A 3 23.96 -17.64 7.72
N TYR A 4 23.66 -16.75 6.78
CA TYR A 4 22.54 -16.93 5.86
C TYR A 4 23.04 -17.86 4.75
N GLU A 5 22.94 -19.17 5.01
CA GLU A 5 23.12 -20.18 3.97
C GLU A 5 22.11 -19.89 2.84
N GLY A 6 22.66 -19.61 1.66
CA GLY A 6 21.92 -19.28 0.46
C GLY A 6 20.89 -20.34 0.12
N LYS A 7 19.62 -20.00 0.31
CA LYS A 7 18.59 -20.46 -0.62
C LYS A 7 18.95 -19.87 -2.00
N PRO A 8 18.73 -20.58 -3.12
CA PRO A 8 18.74 -19.91 -4.42
C PRO A 8 17.83 -18.68 -4.32
N GLU A 9 18.19 -17.57 -4.97
CA GLU A 9 17.31 -16.40 -5.13
C GLU A 9 16.03 -16.83 -5.87
N GLY A 10 15.14 -17.49 -5.15
CA GLY A 10 13.90 -18.02 -5.63
C GLY A 10 12.84 -16.94 -5.58
N ILE A 11 11.97 -16.92 -6.57
CA ILE A 11 10.81 -16.03 -6.61
C ILE A 11 9.99 -16.24 -5.34
N TRP A 12 9.88 -15.21 -4.51
CA TRP A 12 9.16 -15.27 -3.24
C TRP A 12 7.66 -15.47 -3.46
N ASP A 13 7.06 -16.33 -2.65
CA ASP A 13 5.62 -16.55 -2.69
C ASP A 13 4.83 -15.45 -1.94
N GLU A 14 3.49 -15.53 -2.01
CA GLU A 14 2.60 -14.56 -1.35
C GLU A 14 2.75 -14.50 0.19
N TYR A 15 3.32 -15.53 0.82
CA TYR A 15 3.52 -15.58 2.27
C TYR A 15 4.87 -14.99 2.68
N GLU A 16 5.91 -15.24 1.90
CA GLU A 16 7.23 -14.65 2.08
C GLU A 16 7.16 -13.13 1.91
N TRP A 17 6.50 -12.66 0.84
CA TRP A 17 6.25 -11.24 0.63
C TRP A 17 5.42 -10.62 1.75
N GLU A 18 4.34 -11.27 2.20
CA GLU A 18 3.53 -10.71 3.29
C GLU A 18 4.34 -10.58 4.59
N ARG A 19 5.18 -11.58 4.93
CA ARG A 19 6.06 -11.48 6.11
C ARG A 19 7.06 -10.36 5.98
N PHE A 20 7.67 -10.20 4.81
CA PHE A 20 8.61 -9.11 4.55
C PHE A 20 7.92 -7.75 4.70
N LEU A 21 6.77 -7.57 4.05
CA LEU A 21 6.02 -6.32 4.11
C LEU A 21 5.55 -6.02 5.54
N GLN A 22 5.15 -7.02 6.32
CA GLN A 22 4.77 -6.83 7.72
C GLN A 22 5.94 -6.37 8.59
N GLN A 23 7.16 -6.83 8.30
CA GLN A 23 8.37 -6.32 8.95
C GLN A 23 8.67 -4.88 8.55
N GLN A 24 8.46 -4.50 7.29
CA GLN A 24 8.61 -3.12 6.82
C GLN A 24 7.59 -2.18 7.46
N ASP A 25 6.32 -2.61 7.58
CA ASP A 25 5.28 -1.85 8.28
C ASP A 25 5.71 -1.60 9.74
N GLY A 26 6.20 -2.63 10.44
CA GLY A 26 6.68 -2.48 11.83
C GLY A 26 7.89 -1.55 11.98
N LYS A 27 8.82 -1.57 11.01
CA LYS A 27 9.94 -0.60 10.97
C LYS A 27 9.44 0.82 10.74
N THR A 28 8.46 0.99 9.85
CA THR A 28 7.85 2.28 9.54
C THR A 28 7.10 2.83 10.76
N GLU A 29 6.33 2.00 11.47
CA GLU A 29 5.65 2.39 12.72
C GLU A 29 6.65 2.81 13.80
N LYS A 30 7.74 2.05 13.98
CA LYS A 30 8.81 2.41 14.92
C LYS A 30 9.44 3.75 14.55
N TYR A 31 9.74 3.98 13.27
CA TYR A 31 10.29 5.24 12.79
C TYR A 31 9.34 6.42 13.04
N MET A 32 8.05 6.27 12.71
CA MET A 32 7.04 7.31 12.96
C MET A 32 6.89 7.63 14.45
N GLN A 33 6.90 6.62 15.33
CA GLN A 33 6.88 6.83 16.78
C GLN A 33 8.09 7.60 17.29
N LEU A 34 9.29 7.28 16.78
CA LEU A 34 10.50 8.01 17.15
C LEU A 34 10.47 9.45 16.62
N LEU A 35 9.99 9.67 15.39
CA LEU A 35 9.79 11.01 14.85
C LEU A 35 8.83 11.85 15.71
N GLU A 36 7.71 11.29 16.13
CA GLU A 36 6.76 11.97 17.01
C GLU A 36 7.36 12.26 18.39
N THR A 37 8.12 11.30 18.95
CA THR A 37 8.72 11.43 20.29
C THR A 37 9.81 12.49 20.34
N TYR A 38 10.63 12.58 19.28
CA TYR A 38 11.79 13.46 19.19
C TYR A 38 11.57 14.64 18.25
N LEU A 39 10.31 15.02 17.99
CA LEU A 39 9.96 16.03 16.99
C LEU A 39 10.68 17.38 17.21
N ASP A 40 10.82 17.77 18.47
CA ASP A 40 11.43 19.05 18.90
C ASP A 40 12.91 18.89 19.32
N ASP A 41 13.50 17.71 19.18
CA ASP A 41 14.89 17.45 19.59
C ASP A 41 15.88 17.87 18.49
N PRO A 42 16.88 18.73 18.78
CA PRO A 42 17.88 19.13 17.79
C PRO A 42 18.74 17.98 17.27
N GLU A 43 18.86 16.87 18.01
CA GLU A 43 19.61 15.66 17.62
C GLU A 43 18.68 14.51 17.17
N ARG A 44 17.41 14.81 16.86
CA ARG A 44 16.38 13.84 16.45
C ARG A 44 16.90 12.79 15.47
N ASP A 45 17.53 13.20 14.39
CA ASP A 45 17.94 12.29 13.31
C ASP A 45 19.07 11.34 13.75
N GLU A 46 19.97 11.80 14.63
CA GLU A 46 21.02 10.95 15.23
C GLU A 46 20.44 9.91 16.18
N ILE A 47 19.47 10.32 17.00
CA ILE A 47 18.76 9.44 17.94
C ILE A 47 17.98 8.39 17.16
N ILE A 48 17.22 8.79 16.14
CA ILE A 48 16.45 7.88 15.29
C ILE A 48 17.37 6.88 14.59
N ALA A 49 18.48 7.34 13.99
CA ALA A 49 19.39 6.45 13.30
C ALA A 49 20.03 5.42 14.25
N ARG A 50 20.37 5.81 15.49
CA ARG A 50 20.84 4.85 16.52
C ARG A 50 19.77 3.85 16.90
N GLU A 51 18.55 4.32 17.17
CA GLU A 51 17.42 3.47 17.57
C GLU A 51 16.96 2.52 16.46
N MET A 52 17.10 2.93 15.19
CA MET A 52 16.78 2.11 14.01
C MET A 52 17.92 1.17 13.61
N GLY A 53 19.10 1.25 14.25
CA GLY A 53 20.29 0.50 13.85
C GLY A 53 20.84 0.96 12.49
N TRP A 54 20.57 2.21 12.14
CA TRP A 54 21.04 2.92 10.95
C TRP A 54 22.26 3.80 11.25
N THR A 55 23.06 3.43 12.25
CA THR A 55 24.22 4.21 12.70
C THR A 55 25.27 4.41 11.61
N GLN A 56 25.34 3.51 10.64
CA GLN A 56 26.16 3.67 9.44
C GLN A 56 25.79 4.91 8.61
N LEU A 57 24.53 5.38 8.71
CA LEU A 57 24.09 6.60 8.03
C LEU A 57 24.59 7.87 8.75
N LEU A 58 25.05 7.77 10.00
CA LEU A 58 25.57 8.92 10.76
C LEU A 58 27.03 9.24 10.47
N ASP A 59 27.82 8.24 10.08
CA ASP A 59 29.24 8.41 9.71
C ASP A 59 29.42 8.88 8.26
N ALA A 60 28.39 8.72 7.42
CA ALA A 60 28.37 9.23 6.05
C ALA A 60 28.13 10.75 6.06
N LYS A 61 29.20 11.53 6.22
CA LYS A 61 29.23 12.99 6.05
C LYS A 61 28.87 13.48 4.64
N ASP A 62 28.50 12.58 3.73
CA ASP A 62 28.37 12.85 2.30
C ASP A 62 26.99 12.52 1.71
N TRP A 63 25.92 12.44 2.52
CA TRP A 63 24.56 12.31 1.97
C TRP A 63 24.21 13.39 0.95
N GLY A 64 24.67 14.63 1.16
CA GLY A 64 24.47 15.72 0.21
C GLY A 64 25.20 15.48 -1.12
N THR A 65 26.41 14.94 -1.07
CA THR A 65 27.29 14.73 -2.23
C THR A 65 26.98 13.44 -2.98
N GLU A 66 26.52 12.38 -2.29
CA GLU A 66 26.06 11.13 -2.91
C GLU A 66 24.70 11.30 -3.58
N VAL A 67 23.79 12.09 -2.98
CA VAL A 67 22.51 12.47 -3.60
C VAL A 67 22.73 13.46 -4.75
N ASP A 68 23.60 14.47 -4.62
CA ASP A 68 23.98 15.35 -5.74
C ASP A 68 24.72 14.58 -6.84
N ALA A 69 25.61 13.64 -6.54
CA ALA A 69 26.28 12.81 -7.54
C ALA A 69 25.33 11.84 -8.25
N LEU A 70 24.33 11.29 -7.55
CA LEU A 70 23.23 10.52 -8.15
C LEU A 70 22.28 11.40 -9.00
N LEU A 71 22.22 12.70 -8.75
CA LEU A 71 21.45 13.67 -9.53
C LEU A 71 22.25 14.27 -10.71
N ASP A 72 23.58 14.34 -10.61
CA ASP A 72 24.48 14.95 -11.60
C ASP A 72 25.06 13.94 -12.60
N ASP A 73 25.25 12.67 -12.22
CA ASP A 73 25.73 11.58 -13.11
C ASP A 73 24.58 10.83 -13.84
N GLY A 74 23.32 11.20 -13.57
CA GLY A 74 22.11 10.46 -13.95
C GLY A 74 21.47 10.78 -15.29
N VAL A 75 22.00 11.73 -16.09
CA VAL A 75 21.36 12.23 -17.32
C VAL A 75 21.29 11.22 -18.50
N SER A 76 21.60 9.93 -18.30
CA SER A 76 21.43 8.91 -19.35
C SER A 76 20.74 7.61 -18.92
N GLU A 77 20.63 7.31 -17.62
CA GLU A 77 19.90 6.11 -17.12
C GLU A 77 18.62 6.47 -16.34
N GLN A 78 18.49 7.71 -15.81
CA GLN A 78 17.23 8.19 -15.22
C GLN A 78 16.14 8.39 -16.26
N GLU A 79 16.47 8.71 -17.52
CA GLU A 79 15.44 8.88 -18.55
C GLU A 79 14.71 7.55 -18.85
N GLU A 80 15.38 6.40 -18.90
CA GLU A 80 14.70 5.09 -19.09
C GLU A 80 13.90 4.67 -17.85
N SER A 81 14.46 4.85 -16.64
CA SER A 81 13.78 4.57 -15.37
C SER A 81 12.55 5.47 -15.13
N ASP A 82 12.66 6.76 -15.41
CA ASP A 82 11.55 7.71 -15.27
C ASP A 82 10.49 7.49 -16.35
N LEU A 83 10.89 7.11 -17.57
CA LEU A 83 9.94 6.73 -18.62
C LEU A 83 9.25 5.41 -18.31
N GLU A 84 9.95 4.40 -17.76
CA GLU A 84 9.33 3.15 -17.30
C GLU A 84 8.38 3.42 -16.14
N ASN A 85 8.82 4.11 -15.07
CA ASN A 85 7.98 4.46 -13.92
C ASN A 85 6.76 5.32 -14.31
N THR A 86 6.93 6.26 -15.26
CA THR A 86 5.82 7.04 -15.82
C THR A 86 4.84 6.15 -16.58
N ARG A 87 5.34 5.19 -17.38
CA ARG A 87 4.48 4.25 -18.12
C ARG A 87 3.78 3.25 -17.21
N SER A 88 4.44 2.73 -16.19
CA SER A 88 3.83 1.90 -15.14
C SER A 88 2.73 2.67 -14.41
N SER A 89 2.98 3.96 -14.12
CA SER A 89 2.00 4.86 -13.49
C SER A 89 0.78 5.08 -14.37
N GLU A 90 0.99 5.40 -15.66
CA GLU A 90 -0.09 5.56 -16.63
C GLU A 90 -0.88 4.26 -16.83
N MET A 91 -0.24 3.09 -16.80
CA MET A 91 -0.87 1.79 -17.04
C MET A 91 -1.82 1.36 -15.91
N PHE A 92 -1.44 1.57 -14.64
CA PHE A 92 -2.34 1.22 -13.54
C PHE A 92 -3.52 2.19 -13.42
N GLU A 93 -3.32 3.47 -13.75
CA GLU A 93 -4.38 4.49 -13.68
C GLU A 93 -5.52 4.20 -14.66
N GLU A 94 -5.23 3.54 -15.78
CA GLU A 94 -6.22 3.07 -16.74
C GLU A 94 -7.01 1.84 -16.27
N HIS A 95 -6.50 1.09 -15.28
CA HIS A 95 -7.12 -0.15 -14.82
C HIS A 95 -8.50 0.09 -14.17
N ASP A 96 -9.55 -0.54 -14.70
CA ASP A 96 -10.95 -0.33 -14.29
C ASP A 96 -11.19 -0.50 -12.78
N LEU A 97 -10.53 -1.48 -12.16
CA LEU A 97 -10.61 -1.70 -10.70
C LEU A 97 -10.01 -0.54 -9.90
N TYR A 98 -8.87 0.00 -10.35
CA TYR A 98 -8.25 1.14 -9.69
C TYR A 98 -9.13 2.38 -9.83
N ARG A 99 -9.65 2.63 -11.03
CA ARG A 99 -10.61 3.72 -11.28
C ARG A 99 -11.86 3.60 -10.43
N ALA A 100 -12.38 2.40 -10.21
CA ALA A 100 -13.52 2.16 -9.33
C ALA A 100 -13.19 2.47 -7.85
N ALA A 101 -11.98 2.10 -7.39
CA ALA A 101 -11.50 2.39 -6.04
C ALA A 101 -11.28 3.89 -5.82
N PHE A 102 -10.66 4.57 -6.78
CA PHE A 102 -10.45 6.02 -6.74
C PHE A 102 -11.77 6.81 -6.84
N ALA A 103 -12.71 6.36 -7.69
CA ALA A 103 -14.04 6.94 -7.74
C ALA A 103 -14.81 6.76 -6.42
N LEU A 104 -14.56 5.68 -5.68
CA LEU A 104 -15.12 5.48 -4.34
C LEU A 104 -14.54 6.49 -3.34
N THR A 105 -13.23 6.76 -3.35
CA THR A 105 -12.63 7.73 -2.43
C THR A 105 -13.19 9.14 -2.68
N ILE A 106 -13.23 9.58 -3.94
CA ILE A 106 -13.84 10.86 -4.32
C ILE A 106 -15.30 10.94 -3.84
N TRP A 107 -16.06 9.87 -4.00
CA TRP A 107 -17.47 9.85 -3.59
C TRP A 107 -17.63 9.95 -2.07
N ILE A 108 -16.74 9.32 -1.29
CA ILE A 108 -16.72 9.44 0.18
C ILE A 108 -16.38 10.87 0.60
N ASP A 109 -15.39 11.49 -0.04
CA ASP A 109 -15.00 12.87 0.27
C ASP A 109 -16.17 13.84 0.01
N GLN A 110 -16.83 13.71 -1.14
CA GLN A 110 -18.03 14.49 -1.46
C GLN A 110 -19.17 14.28 -0.46
N LEU A 111 -19.32 13.07 0.10
CA LEU A 111 -20.30 12.79 1.14
C LEU A 111 -19.97 13.53 2.44
N PHE A 112 -18.68 13.67 2.78
CA PHE A 112 -18.22 14.32 4.00
C PHE A 112 -18.28 15.84 3.88
N ASP A 113 -18.00 16.39 2.70
CA ASP A 113 -18.16 17.83 2.40
C ASP A 113 -19.62 18.27 2.56
N GLN A 114 -20.56 17.42 2.18
CA GLN A 114 -21.99 17.68 2.32
C GLN A 114 -22.50 17.53 3.76
N ASN A 115 -21.75 16.88 4.64
CA ASN A 115 -22.16 16.55 6.00
C ASN A 115 -21.03 16.79 6.99
N ALA A 116 -20.89 18.04 7.46
CA ALA A 116 -19.85 18.41 8.43
C ALA A 116 -19.83 17.53 9.71
N SER A 117 -20.97 16.97 10.11
CA SER A 117 -21.06 16.06 11.27
C SER A 117 -20.33 14.73 11.06
N LEU A 118 -20.10 14.31 9.81
CA LEU A 118 -19.30 13.11 9.50
C LEU A 118 -17.81 13.34 9.69
N GLN A 119 -17.31 14.57 9.55
CA GLN A 119 -15.87 14.84 9.62
C GLN A 119 -15.28 14.53 10.99
N SER A 120 -16.08 14.61 12.05
CA SER A 120 -15.69 14.26 13.42
C SER A 120 -16.14 12.86 13.85
N GLU A 121 -16.89 12.12 13.02
CA GLU A 121 -17.41 10.80 13.38
C GLU A 121 -16.32 9.72 13.19
N PRO A 122 -15.93 8.98 14.24
CA PRO A 122 -14.85 7.99 14.13
C PRO A 122 -15.09 6.90 13.08
N ALA A 123 -16.36 6.50 12.89
CA ALA A 123 -16.72 5.53 11.86
C ALA A 123 -16.56 6.11 10.44
N ALA A 124 -16.81 7.40 10.25
CA ALA A 124 -16.64 8.07 8.96
C ALA A 124 -15.15 8.25 8.64
N ILE A 125 -14.35 8.74 9.59
CA ILE A 125 -12.89 8.83 9.42
C ILE A 125 -12.33 7.45 9.06
N LYS A 126 -12.72 6.39 9.80
CA LYS A 126 -12.27 5.03 9.52
C LYS A 126 -12.67 4.53 8.14
N LEU A 127 -13.90 4.83 7.69
CA LEU A 127 -14.38 4.52 6.33
C LEU A 127 -13.47 5.12 5.26
N ALA A 128 -13.24 6.44 5.33
CA ALA A 128 -12.45 7.19 4.34
C ALA A 128 -10.99 6.73 4.33
N THR A 129 -10.34 6.67 5.50
CA THR A 129 -8.94 6.24 5.60
C THR A 129 -8.75 4.85 5.02
N HIS A 130 -9.63 3.89 5.32
CA HIS A 130 -9.47 2.52 4.82
C HIS A 130 -9.84 2.36 3.35
N ALA A 131 -10.74 3.18 2.80
CA ALA A 131 -10.99 3.23 1.36
C ALA A 131 -9.78 3.79 0.58
N ALA A 132 -9.14 4.83 1.11
CA ALA A 132 -7.91 5.39 0.55
C ALA A 132 -6.75 4.39 0.64
N LEU A 133 -6.56 3.73 1.79
CA LEU A 133 -5.56 2.67 1.94
C LEU A 133 -5.79 1.51 0.96
N ALA A 134 -7.04 1.09 0.75
CA ALA A 134 -7.35 0.06 -0.24
C ALA A 134 -6.94 0.49 -1.66
N SER A 135 -7.22 1.75 -2.03
CA SER A 135 -6.82 2.32 -3.32
C SER A 135 -5.31 2.40 -3.48
N ALA A 136 -4.58 2.82 -2.43
CA ALA A 136 -3.11 2.87 -2.44
C ALA A 136 -2.47 1.48 -2.56
N LYS A 137 -2.99 0.47 -1.85
CA LYS A 137 -2.51 -0.91 -1.97
C LYS A 137 -2.86 -1.53 -3.31
N LEU A 138 -3.99 -1.14 -3.92
CA LEU A 138 -4.33 -1.51 -5.29
C LEU A 138 -3.37 -0.92 -6.31
N ALA A 139 -3.04 0.38 -6.19
CA ALA A 139 -2.02 1.00 -7.05
C ALA A 139 -0.71 0.21 -6.96
N ALA A 140 -0.20 0.00 -5.75
CA ALA A 140 1.04 -0.77 -5.55
C ALA A 140 0.98 -2.20 -6.13
N ALA A 141 -0.18 -2.85 -6.11
CA ALA A 141 -0.35 -4.17 -6.72
C ALA A 141 -0.29 -4.13 -8.26
N LEU A 142 -0.80 -3.05 -8.85
CA LEU A 142 -0.96 -2.88 -10.29
C LEU A 142 0.24 -2.19 -10.96
N SER A 143 1.09 -1.51 -10.18
CA SER A 143 2.35 -0.91 -10.65
C SER A 143 3.47 -1.94 -10.85
N GLY A 144 3.26 -3.20 -10.45
CA GLY A 144 4.23 -4.26 -10.67
C GLY A 144 4.25 -4.71 -12.13
N ASP A 145 5.32 -4.40 -12.85
CA ASP A 145 5.49 -4.73 -14.27
C ASP A 145 6.26 -6.04 -14.49
N SER A 146 6.81 -6.63 -13.43
CA SER A 146 7.67 -7.81 -13.53
C SER A 146 6.94 -9.11 -13.20
N LEU A 147 7.32 -10.16 -13.91
CA LEU A 147 6.70 -11.48 -13.82
C LEU A 147 7.15 -12.27 -12.58
N ASP A 148 8.24 -11.84 -11.95
CA ASP A 148 8.80 -12.31 -10.68
C ASP A 148 8.13 -11.68 -9.45
N GLU A 149 7.29 -10.66 -9.65
CA GLU A 149 6.57 -9.97 -8.57
C GLU A 149 5.17 -10.52 -8.28
N ILE A 150 4.75 -11.62 -8.92
CA ILE A 150 3.39 -12.18 -8.73
C ILE A 150 3.06 -12.41 -7.24
N GLY A 151 4.02 -12.89 -6.44
CA GLY A 151 3.84 -13.05 -4.99
C GLY A 151 3.60 -11.73 -4.27
N MET A 152 4.32 -10.68 -4.66
CA MET A 152 4.20 -9.33 -4.12
C MET A 152 2.85 -8.70 -4.49
N THR A 153 2.45 -8.78 -5.77
CA THR A 153 1.14 -8.34 -6.24
C THR A 153 0.03 -8.98 -5.43
N ILE A 154 0.07 -10.30 -5.23
CA ILE A 154 -0.97 -10.99 -4.44
C ILE A 154 -0.96 -10.52 -2.98
N ALA A 155 0.20 -10.28 -2.36
CA ALA A 155 0.29 -9.74 -1.01
C ALA A 155 -0.36 -8.34 -0.91
N TYR A 156 -0.09 -7.44 -1.87
CA TYR A 156 -0.73 -6.13 -1.92
C TYR A 156 -2.25 -6.23 -2.14
N LEU A 157 -2.73 -7.14 -2.99
CA LEU A 157 -4.17 -7.39 -3.18
C LEU A 157 -4.84 -7.88 -1.88
N LYS A 158 -4.19 -8.77 -1.11
CA LYS A 158 -4.68 -9.19 0.22
C LYS A 158 -4.78 -8.00 1.18
N ARG A 159 -3.78 -7.12 1.17
CA ARG A 159 -3.77 -5.90 2.00
C ARG A 159 -4.87 -4.93 1.59
N ALA A 160 -5.09 -4.74 0.30
CA ALA A 160 -6.22 -3.97 -0.23
C ALA A 160 -7.57 -4.57 0.19
N LEU A 161 -7.71 -5.90 0.09
CA LEU A 161 -8.92 -6.62 0.51
C LEU A 161 -9.21 -6.46 2.00
N LYS A 162 -8.17 -6.52 2.84
CA LYS A 162 -8.30 -6.27 4.28
C LYS A 162 -8.78 -4.83 4.53
N ALA A 163 -8.16 -3.85 3.88
CA ALA A 163 -8.53 -2.44 4.04
C ALA A 163 -9.98 -2.16 3.61
N ILE A 164 -10.41 -2.63 2.43
CA ILE A 164 -11.78 -2.40 1.95
C ILE A 164 -12.82 -3.09 2.85
N THR A 165 -12.50 -4.26 3.40
CA THR A 165 -13.40 -4.96 4.33
C THR A 165 -13.60 -4.15 5.62
N VAL A 166 -12.52 -3.56 6.16
CA VAL A 166 -12.62 -2.67 7.32
C VAL A 166 -13.41 -1.39 7.00
N SER A 167 -13.25 -0.85 5.79
CA SER A 167 -14.04 0.28 5.29
C SER A 167 -15.54 -0.06 5.25
N MET A 168 -15.91 -1.26 4.79
CA MET A 168 -17.29 -1.75 4.79
C MET A 168 -17.89 -1.90 6.20
N GLU A 169 -17.13 -2.42 7.15
CA GLU A 169 -17.58 -2.51 8.55
C GLU A 169 -17.81 -1.13 9.17
N ALA A 170 -16.97 -0.15 8.81
CA ALA A 170 -17.14 1.23 9.23
C ALA A 170 -18.39 1.87 8.60
N ALA A 171 -18.62 1.64 7.30
CA ALA A 171 -19.82 2.06 6.59
C ALA A 171 -21.10 1.58 7.31
N ALA A 172 -21.13 0.30 7.71
CA ALA A 172 -22.30 -0.29 8.37
C ALA A 172 -22.67 0.42 9.68
N LYS A 173 -21.68 1.00 10.39
CA LYS A 173 -21.91 1.75 11.63
C LYS A 173 -22.54 3.13 11.41
N LEU A 174 -22.48 3.66 10.19
CA LEU A 174 -23.08 4.95 9.82
C LEU A 174 -24.60 4.85 9.57
N ARG A 175 -25.15 3.63 9.45
CA ARG A 175 -26.58 3.37 9.19
C ARG A 175 -27.51 3.56 10.41
N LYS A 176 -27.04 4.22 11.48
CA LYS A 176 -27.78 4.33 12.75
C LYS A 176 -29.10 5.11 12.57
N PRO A 177 -30.13 4.88 13.42
CA PRO A 177 -31.47 5.46 13.27
C PRO A 177 -31.55 6.99 13.32
N ALA A 178 -30.59 7.66 13.97
CA ALA A 178 -30.43 9.12 13.98
C ALA A 178 -29.57 9.63 12.79
N GLY A 179 -29.54 8.86 11.69
CA GLY A 179 -28.39 8.73 10.78
C GLY A 179 -27.88 9.99 10.11
N GLN A 180 -26.55 10.13 10.11
CA GLN A 180 -25.79 11.16 9.40
C GLN A 180 -25.73 10.92 7.88
N ILE A 181 -26.14 9.73 7.41
CA ILE A 181 -26.27 9.40 5.99
C ILE A 181 -27.65 8.82 5.71
N THR A 182 -28.22 9.21 4.56
CA THR A 182 -29.52 8.71 4.10
C THR A 182 -29.44 7.25 3.63
N ARG A 183 -30.58 6.56 3.61
CA ARG A 183 -30.68 5.20 3.05
C ARG A 183 -30.19 5.11 1.60
N SER A 184 -30.44 6.16 0.81
CA SER A 184 -30.01 6.23 -0.59
C SER A 184 -28.49 6.36 -0.73
N GLN A 185 -27.87 7.24 0.04
CA GLN A 185 -26.40 7.39 0.10
C GLN A 185 -25.75 6.09 0.57
N TYR A 186 -26.30 5.45 1.61
CA TYR A 186 -25.78 4.18 2.09
C TYR A 186 -25.85 3.07 1.02
N ALA A 187 -26.93 2.99 0.25
CA ALA A 187 -27.04 2.00 -0.83
C ALA A 187 -25.97 2.19 -1.92
N VAL A 188 -25.73 3.44 -2.33
CA VAL A 188 -24.68 3.77 -3.31
C VAL A 188 -23.29 3.47 -2.75
N LEU A 189 -23.01 3.88 -1.51
CA LEU A 189 -21.76 3.57 -0.82
C LEU A 189 -21.50 2.05 -0.78
N GLN A 190 -22.51 1.29 -0.38
CA GLN A 190 -22.42 -0.16 -0.25
C GLN A 190 -22.16 -0.83 -1.61
N GLN A 191 -22.84 -0.37 -2.67
CA GLN A 191 -22.62 -0.87 -4.03
C GLN A 191 -21.17 -0.65 -4.49
N ARG A 192 -20.64 0.57 -4.29
CA ARG A 192 -19.26 0.91 -4.68
C ARG A 192 -18.23 0.11 -3.89
N LEU A 193 -18.42 -0.03 -2.57
CA LEU A 193 -17.55 -0.85 -1.71
C LEU A 193 -17.52 -2.31 -2.16
N PHE A 194 -18.68 -2.89 -2.49
CA PHE A 194 -18.75 -4.27 -2.99
C PHE A 194 -18.09 -4.41 -4.36
N GLN A 195 -18.29 -3.45 -5.27
CA GLN A 195 -17.64 -3.46 -6.59
C GLN A 195 -16.12 -3.54 -6.46
N VAL A 196 -15.52 -2.72 -5.59
CA VAL A 196 -14.07 -2.73 -5.34
C VAL A 196 -13.63 -4.05 -4.71
N ARG A 197 -14.33 -4.51 -3.66
CA ARG A 197 -14.00 -5.78 -2.98
C ARG A 197 -14.02 -6.96 -3.95
N ASP A 198 -15.09 -7.08 -4.74
CA ASP A 198 -15.29 -8.22 -5.64
C ASP A 198 -14.26 -8.19 -6.77
N GLY A 199 -13.94 -7.01 -7.29
CA GLY A 199 -12.84 -6.85 -8.25
C GLY A 199 -11.48 -7.27 -7.68
N ILE A 200 -11.16 -6.90 -6.43
CA ILE A 200 -9.92 -7.34 -5.77
C ILE A 200 -9.88 -8.87 -5.66
N ILE A 201 -11.00 -9.51 -5.29
CA ILE A 201 -11.08 -10.98 -5.16
C ILE A 201 -10.86 -11.65 -6.51
N THR A 202 -11.50 -11.15 -7.57
CA THR A 202 -11.33 -11.66 -8.94
C THR A 202 -9.88 -11.56 -9.39
N LEU A 203 -9.28 -10.37 -9.30
CA LEU A 203 -7.91 -10.12 -9.72
C LEU A 203 -6.91 -10.99 -8.93
N MET A 204 -7.09 -11.11 -7.62
CA MET A 204 -6.27 -11.99 -6.79
C MET A 204 -6.40 -13.47 -7.21
N GLY A 205 -7.60 -13.89 -7.63
CA GLY A 205 -7.85 -15.22 -8.19
C GLY A 205 -7.09 -15.46 -9.49
N GLU A 206 -7.02 -14.46 -10.38
CA GLU A 206 -6.28 -14.48 -11.63
C GLU A 206 -4.78 -14.64 -11.40
N TYR A 207 -4.17 -13.80 -10.54
CA TYR A 207 -2.76 -13.90 -10.21
C TYR A 207 -2.40 -15.21 -9.50
N ARG A 208 -3.25 -15.74 -8.63
CA ARG A 208 -3.06 -17.08 -8.03
C ARG A 208 -3.19 -18.20 -9.07
N GLY A 209 -4.07 -18.02 -10.05
CA GLY A 209 -4.16 -18.90 -11.22
C GLY A 209 -2.86 -18.89 -12.02
N GLU A 210 -2.31 -17.71 -12.28
CA GLU A 210 -1.04 -17.53 -12.99
C GLU A 210 0.14 -18.12 -12.23
N TRP A 211 0.24 -17.87 -10.93
CA TRP A 211 1.23 -18.49 -10.06
C TRP A 211 1.19 -20.03 -10.18
N ARG A 212 0.00 -20.65 -10.09
CA ARG A 212 -0.13 -22.10 -10.26
C ARG A 212 0.24 -22.58 -11.65
N ARG A 213 -0.09 -21.84 -12.71
CA ARG A 213 0.31 -22.20 -14.08
C ARG A 213 1.83 -22.26 -14.23
N ARG A 214 2.55 -21.37 -13.56
CA ARG A 214 4.01 -21.23 -13.68
C ARG A 214 4.79 -22.12 -12.72
N PHE A 215 4.39 -22.14 -11.45
CA PHE A 215 5.14 -22.76 -10.35
C PHE A 215 4.46 -24.01 -9.79
N GLY A 216 3.26 -24.38 -10.28
CA GLY A 216 2.44 -25.46 -9.72
C GLY A 216 3.01 -26.89 -9.85
N SER A 217 4.09 -27.08 -10.60
CA SER A 217 4.83 -28.35 -10.67
C SER A 217 6.06 -28.42 -9.74
N GLU A 218 6.53 -27.30 -9.20
CA GLU A 218 7.73 -27.22 -8.32
C GLU A 218 7.46 -26.66 -6.92
N GLY A 219 6.38 -25.91 -6.70
CA GLY A 219 6.08 -25.25 -5.41
C GLY A 219 5.48 -26.14 -4.31
N TYR A 220 5.52 -27.47 -4.47
CA TYR A 220 5.05 -28.43 -3.46
C TYR A 220 6.12 -29.48 -3.16
N ARG A 221 7.37 -29.05 -2.91
CA ARG A 221 8.39 -29.92 -2.31
C ARG A 221 9.11 -29.23 -1.16
N SER A 222 8.60 -29.62 0.02
CA SER A 222 9.20 -29.71 1.36
C SER A 222 9.50 -28.43 2.14
#